data_AF-A0A433URM8-F1
#
_entry.id   AF-A0A433URM8-F1
#
_cell.length_a   1.000
_cell.length_b   1.000
_cell.length_c   1.000
_cell.angle_alpha   90.00
_cell.angle_beta   90.00
_cell.angle_gamma   90.00
#
_symmetry.space_group_name_H-M   'P 1'
#
loop_
_entity.id
_entity.type
_entity.pdbx_description
1 polymer ?
#
loop_
_entity_poly.entity_id
_entity_poly.type
_entity_poly.pdbx_seq_one_letter_code
_entity_poly.pdbx_strand_id
1 'polypeptide(L)'
;MLANGKLSKAIADMGFYEFRRQLKYKTQLYGSKLVIVDRFYPSSKTCSHCGEKKSSLSLSQRVFTCEICGFDCDRDLNAARNLSQEAVRLTVLACGLDSADTNRMKQEEKAGNC
;
A
#
# COMPACT_ATOMS: atom_id res chain seq x y z
N MET A 1 -20.51 -20.37 0.66
CA MET A 1 -20.86 -19.64 -0.58
C MET A 1 -20.49 -18.17 -0.40
N LEU A 2 -19.95 -17.51 -1.43
CA LEU A 2 -19.63 -16.07 -1.36
C LEU A 2 -20.94 -15.25 -1.35
N ALA A 3 -20.98 -14.19 -0.56
CA ALA A 3 -22.21 -13.45 -0.26
C ALA A 3 -22.82 -12.69 -1.46
N ASN A 4 -22.01 -12.34 -2.48
CA ASN A 4 -22.48 -11.56 -3.63
C ASN A 4 -22.64 -12.46 -4.87
N GLY A 5 -23.87 -12.77 -5.26
CA GLY A 5 -24.16 -13.64 -6.41
C GLY A 5 -23.76 -13.06 -7.78
N LYS A 6 -23.61 -11.74 -7.92
CA LYS A 6 -23.23 -11.10 -9.19
C LYS A 6 -21.72 -11.12 -9.43
N LEU A 7 -20.93 -11.00 -8.36
CA LEU A 7 -19.46 -10.92 -8.42
C LEU A 7 -18.75 -12.20 -7.96
N SER A 8 -19.46 -13.15 -7.34
CA SER A 8 -18.87 -14.37 -6.76
C SER A 8 -18.04 -15.17 -7.75
N LYS A 9 -18.55 -15.36 -8.97
CA LYS A 9 -17.83 -16.09 -10.02
C LYS A 9 -16.53 -15.40 -10.41
N ALA A 10 -16.61 -14.11 -10.76
CA ALA A 10 -15.43 -13.33 -11.13
C ALA A 10 -14.37 -13.30 -10.01
N ILE A 11 -14.79 -13.16 -8.74
CA ILE A 11 -13.88 -13.19 -7.59
C ILE A 11 -13.25 -14.57 -7.41
N ALA A 12 -14.01 -15.66 -7.58
CA ALA A 12 -13.50 -17.02 -7.47
C ALA A 12 -12.48 -17.32 -8.58
N ASP A 13 -12.77 -16.91 -9.82
CA ASP A 13 -11.91 -17.11 -10.99
C ASP A 13 -10.54 -16.42 -10.85
N MET A 14 -10.43 -15.35 -10.06
CA MET A 14 -9.14 -14.66 -9.82
C MET A 14 -8.18 -15.44 -8.92
N GLY A 15 -8.65 -16.43 -8.15
CA GLY A 15 -7.76 -17.32 -7.39
C GLY A 15 -6.84 -16.64 -6.36
N PHE A 16 -7.27 -15.56 -5.70
CA PHE A 16 -6.44 -14.78 -4.78
C PHE A 16 -5.74 -15.59 -3.66
N TYR A 17 -6.39 -16.66 -3.17
CA TYR A 17 -5.78 -17.56 -2.20
C TYR A 17 -4.55 -18.25 -2.78
N GLU A 18 -4.68 -18.80 -3.98
CA GLU A 18 -3.61 -19.51 -4.67
C GLU A 18 -2.46 -18.55 -5.03
N PHE A 19 -2.78 -17.33 -5.49
CA PHE A 19 -1.80 -16.28 -5.73
C PHE A 19 -0.96 -15.99 -4.47
N ARG A 20 -1.60 -15.81 -3.32
CA ARG A 20 -0.90 -15.59 -2.04
C ARG A 20 -0.08 -16.80 -1.61
N ARG A 21 -0.61 -18.03 -1.78
CA ARG A 21 0.10 -19.28 -1.46
C ARG A 21 1.39 -19.39 -2.28
N GLN A 22 1.31 -19.09 -3.58
CA GLN A 22 2.45 -19.09 -4.50
C GLN A 22 3.51 -18.08 -4.09
N LEU A 23 3.12 -16.84 -3.79
CA LEU A 23 4.04 -15.82 -3.30
C LEU A 23 4.73 -16.25 -2.00
N LYS A 24 4.00 -16.84 -1.06
CA LYS A 24 4.57 -17.26 0.23
C LYS A 24 5.70 -18.27 0.06
N TYR A 25 5.49 -19.35 -0.69
CA TYR A 25 6.56 -20.35 -0.83
C TYR A 25 7.70 -19.85 -1.72
N LYS A 26 7.40 -19.09 -2.79
CA LYS A 26 8.46 -18.57 -3.68
C LYS A 26 9.37 -17.59 -2.95
N THR A 27 8.80 -16.69 -2.15
CA THR A 27 9.59 -15.74 -1.36
C THR A 27 10.49 -16.45 -0.34
N GLN A 28 10.00 -17.51 0.31
CA GLN A 28 10.83 -18.39 1.17
C GLN A 28 11.96 -19.06 0.38
N LEU A 29 11.68 -19.56 -0.82
CA LEU A 29 12.67 -20.22 -1.68
C LEU A 29 13.80 -19.27 -2.11
N TYR A 30 13.48 -18.01 -2.44
CA TYR A 30 14.44 -17.02 -2.92
C TYR A 30 15.05 -16.14 -1.80
N GLY A 31 14.69 -16.38 -0.53
CA GLY A 31 15.14 -15.54 0.59
C GLY A 31 14.56 -14.12 0.58
N SER A 32 13.48 -13.88 -0.18
CA SER A 32 12.77 -12.60 -0.18
C SER A 32 11.77 -12.52 0.97
N LYS A 33 11.44 -11.29 1.41
CA LYS A 33 10.43 -11.05 2.44
C LYS A 33 9.07 -10.75 1.81
N LEU A 34 8.04 -11.49 2.22
CA LEU A 34 6.65 -11.18 1.88
C LEU A 34 5.99 -10.42 3.04
N VAL A 35 5.53 -9.20 2.77
CA VAL A 35 4.75 -8.40 3.73
C VAL A 35 3.29 -8.39 3.29
N ILE A 36 2.38 -8.74 4.20
CA ILE A 36 0.94 -8.73 3.95
C ILE A 36 0.35 -7.51 4.64
N VAL A 37 -0.18 -6.59 3.84
CA VAL A 37 -0.89 -5.40 4.32
C VAL A 37 -2.34 -5.76 4.67
N ASP A 38 -2.93 -5.02 5.62
CA ASP A 38 -4.32 -5.20 6.02
C ASP A 38 -5.30 -5.08 4.83
N ARG A 39 -6.36 -5.89 4.86
CA ARG A 39 -7.36 -5.97 3.79
C ARG A 39 -8.11 -4.66 3.56
N PHE A 40 -8.32 -3.87 4.61
CA PHE A 40 -9.08 -2.62 4.57
C PHE A 40 -8.18 -1.38 4.47
N TYR A 41 -6.87 -1.57 4.30
CA TYR A 41 -5.94 -0.49 4.03
C TYR A 41 -6.35 0.27 2.76
N PRO A 42 -6.55 1.61 2.81
CA PRO A 42 -7.13 2.39 1.73
C PRO A 42 -6.13 2.73 0.60
N SER A 43 -5.37 1.74 0.10
CA SER A 43 -4.27 1.95 -0.86
C SER A 43 -4.67 2.75 -2.11
N SER A 44 -5.85 2.52 -2.68
CA SER A 44 -6.31 3.23 -3.88
C SER A 44 -6.91 4.61 -3.59
N LYS A 45 -7.31 4.88 -2.35
CA LYS A 45 -7.98 6.13 -1.94
C LYS A 45 -7.02 7.14 -1.29
N THR A 46 -5.90 6.68 -0.77
CA THR A 46 -4.85 7.54 -0.20
C THR A 46 -3.98 8.11 -1.31
N CYS A 47 -3.65 9.40 -1.25
CA CYS A 47 -2.68 9.99 -2.16
C CYS A 47 -1.27 9.52 -1.78
N SER A 48 -0.57 8.86 -2.70
CA SER A 48 0.81 8.41 -2.49
C SER A 48 1.84 9.54 -2.38
N HIS A 49 1.46 10.78 -2.69
CA HIS A 49 2.31 11.96 -2.58
C HIS A 49 2.14 12.71 -1.25
N CYS A 50 0.90 13.05 -0.86
CA CYS A 50 0.63 13.86 0.34
C CYS A 50 -0.05 13.11 1.48
N GLY A 51 -0.50 11.86 1.28
CA GLY A 51 -1.16 11.06 2.31
C GLY A 51 -2.65 11.34 2.51
N GLU A 52 -3.23 12.32 1.81
CA GLU A 52 -4.67 12.63 1.93
C GLU A 52 -5.53 11.43 1.50
N LYS A 53 -6.57 11.12 2.27
CA LYS A 53 -7.47 10.00 1.99
C LYS A 53 -8.79 10.50 1.42
N LYS A 54 -9.08 10.12 0.17
CA LYS A 54 -10.40 10.38 -0.43
C LYS A 54 -11.52 9.67 0.32
N SER A 55 -12.64 10.37 0.49
CA SER A 55 -13.89 9.83 1.05
C SER A 55 -14.49 8.77 0.13
N SER A 56 -14.60 9.08 -1.16
CA SER A 56 -15.17 8.20 -2.18
C SER A 56 -14.27 8.10 -3.42
N LEU A 57 -14.27 6.91 -4.04
CA LEU A 57 -13.59 6.65 -5.29
C LEU A 57 -14.35 5.50 -6.00
N SER A 58 -14.85 5.76 -7.20
CA SER A 58 -15.58 4.79 -8.00
C SER A 58 -14.61 3.79 -8.66
N LEU A 59 -15.07 2.55 -8.85
CA LEU A 59 -14.34 1.54 -9.60
C LEU A 59 -14.09 1.94 -11.07
N SER A 60 -14.96 2.76 -11.66
CA SER A 60 -14.81 3.28 -13.03
C SER A 60 -13.72 4.34 -13.17
N GLN A 61 -13.30 5.00 -12.07
CA GLN A 61 -12.25 6.02 -12.11
C GLN A 61 -10.88 5.33 -12.19
N ARG A 62 -10.25 5.37 -13.37
CA ARG A 62 -8.93 4.77 -13.63
C ARG A 62 -7.75 5.70 -13.34
N VAL A 63 -7.99 7.01 -13.37
CA VAL A 63 -7.01 8.04 -12.98
C VAL A 63 -7.32 8.49 -11.56
N PHE A 64 -6.29 8.52 -10.72
CA PHE A 64 -6.33 9.14 -9.40
C PHE A 64 -5.85 10.59 -9.53
N THR A 65 -6.63 11.54 -9.03
CA THR A 65 -6.26 12.97 -8.95
C THR A 65 -6.47 13.45 -7.52
N CYS A 66 -5.44 13.98 -6.88
CA CYS A 66 -5.53 14.52 -5.53
C CYS A 66 -6.08 15.95 -5.54
N GLU A 67 -7.11 16.21 -4.73
CA GLU A 67 -7.72 17.54 -4.59
C GLU A 67 -6.90 18.49 -3.70
N ILE A 68 -5.97 17.96 -2.91
CA ILE A 68 -5.15 18.75 -1.97
C ILE A 68 -3.82 19.19 -2.58
N CYS A 69 -3.08 18.28 -3.23
CA CYS A 69 -1.75 18.57 -3.77
C CYS A 69 -1.69 18.60 -5.30
N GLY A 70 -2.82 18.33 -5.98
CA GLY A 70 -2.88 18.32 -7.46
C GLY A 70 -2.24 17.11 -8.14
N PHE A 71 -1.62 16.20 -7.38
CA PHE A 71 -0.97 15.01 -7.95
C PHE A 71 -1.95 14.11 -8.72
N ASP A 72 -1.59 13.72 -9.93
CA ASP A 72 -2.33 12.79 -10.77
C ASP A 72 -1.48 11.60 -11.25
N CYS A 73 -2.08 10.40 -11.28
CA CYS A 73 -1.50 9.23 -11.92
C CYS A 73 -2.56 8.12 -12.14
N ASP A 74 -2.17 7.01 -12.77
CA ASP A 74 -3.02 5.81 -12.79
C ASP A 74 -3.34 5.35 -11.35
N ARG A 75 -4.60 4.96 -11.12
CA ARG A 75 -5.10 4.57 -9.79
C ARG A 75 -4.39 3.34 -9.24
N ASP A 76 -4.07 2.36 -10.09
CA ASP A 76 -3.42 1.12 -9.67
C ASP A 76 -1.94 1.41 -9.36
N LEU A 77 -1.30 2.33 -10.10
CA LEU A 77 0.04 2.86 -9.76
C LEU A 77 0.05 3.60 -8.41
N ASN A 78 -0.95 4.45 -8.13
CA ASN A 78 -1.09 5.09 -6.83
C ASN A 78 -1.22 4.05 -5.70
N ALA A 79 -2.06 3.04 -5.91
CA ALA A 79 -2.25 1.96 -4.94
C ALA A 79 -0.96 1.15 -4.70
N ALA A 80 -0.20 0.84 -5.75
CA ALA A 80 1.07 0.14 -5.65
C ALA A 80 2.12 0.93 -4.84
N ARG A 81 2.19 2.25 -5.05
CA ARG A 81 3.07 3.14 -4.27
C ARG A 81 2.71 3.15 -2.79
N ASN A 82 1.42 3.27 -2.47
CA ASN A 82 0.95 3.21 -1.08
C ASN A 82 1.24 1.85 -0.43
N LEU A 83 1.03 0.74 -1.14
CA LEU A 83 1.35 -0.60 -0.63
C LEU A 83 2.86 -0.77 -0.38
N SER A 84 3.71 -0.21 -1.24
CA SER A 84 5.17 -0.21 -1.04
C SER A 84 5.55 0.58 0.21
N GLN A 85 5.00 1.78 0.40
CA GLN A 85 5.22 2.61 1.58
C GLN A 85 4.76 1.91 2.86
N GLU A 86 3.58 1.29 2.86
CA GLU A 86 3.05 0.57 4.03
C GLU A 86 3.88 -0.70 4.34
N ALA A 87 4.38 -1.40 3.32
CA ALA A 87 5.25 -2.56 3.53
C ALA A 87 6.57 -2.18 4.22
N VAL A 88 7.15 -1.02 3.86
CA VAL A 88 8.31 -0.46 4.54
C VAL A 88 7.94 -0.09 5.98
N ARG A 89 6.84 0.64 6.19
CA ARG A 89 6.37 1.03 7.53
C ARG A 89 6.20 -0.16 8.47
N LEU A 90 5.50 -1.21 8.02
CA LEU A 90 5.29 -2.43 8.79
C LEU A 90 6.60 -3.18 9.08
N THR A 91 7.57 -3.13 8.16
CA THR A 91 8.88 -3.74 8.39
C THR A 91 9.70 -2.98 9.42
N VAL A 92 9.68 -1.65 9.39
CA VAL A 92 10.36 -0.79 10.36
C VAL A 92 9.78 -0.99 11.77
N LEU A 93 8.45 -1.01 11.90
CA LEU A 93 7.77 -1.27 13.17
C LEU A 93 8.10 -2.65 13.75
N ALA A 94 8.18 -3.68 12.90
CA ALA A 94 8.57 -5.02 13.34
C ALA A 94 10.00 -5.08 13.91
N CYS A 95 10.85 -4.09 13.58
CA CYS A 95 12.20 -3.93 14.11
C CYS A 95 12.24 -3.05 15.37
N GLY A 96 11.10 -2.58 15.90
CA GLY A 96 11.04 -1.76 17.12
C GLY A 96 11.49 -0.31 16.94
N LEU A 97 11.53 0.18 15.70
CA LEU A 97 11.80 1.57 15.38
C LEU A 97 10.47 2.31 15.25
N ASP A 98 10.26 3.34 16.08
CA ASP A 98 9.04 4.13 16.07
C ASP A 98 9.18 5.36 15.17
N SER A 99 8.06 5.94 14.75
CA SER A 99 8.01 7.18 13.95
C SER A 99 8.80 8.34 14.59
N ALA A 100 8.98 8.31 15.91
CA ALA A 100 9.79 9.27 16.66
C ALA A 100 11.28 9.19 16.29
N ASP A 101 11.81 8.01 16.00
CA ASP A 101 13.23 7.81 15.66
C ASP A 101 13.57 8.39 14.28
N THR A 102 12.63 8.33 13.33
CA THR A 102 12.83 8.88 11.97
C THR A 102 12.84 10.41 11.93
N ASN A 103 12.17 11.10 12.87
CA ASN A 103 12.21 12.55 12.98
C ASN A 103 13.56 13.06 13.52
N ARG A 104 14.31 12.23 14.25
CA ARG A 104 15.64 12.58 14.76
C ARG A 104 16.67 12.69 13.63
N MET A 105 16.64 11.78 12.64
CA MET A 105 17.55 11.83 11.49
C MET A 105 17.29 13.03 10.55
N LYS A 106 16.03 13.46 10.38
CA LYS A 106 15.71 14.66 9.60
C LYS A 106 16.08 15.97 10.30
N GLN A 107 16.25 15.97 11.62
CA GLN A 107 16.71 17.14 12.37
C GLN A 107 18.23 17.28 12.36
N GLU A 108 18.96 16.16 12.26
CA GLU A 108 20.43 16.16 12.21
C GLU A 108 20.99 16.66 10.85
N GLU A 109 20.31 16.42 9.72
CA GLU A 109 20.73 16.97 8.41
C GLU A 109 20.52 18.49 8.28
N LYS A 110 19.63 19.11 9.05
CA LYS A 110 19.42 20.57 9.02
C LYS A 110 20.37 21.37 9.93
N ALA A 111 21.08 20.69 10.84
CA ALA A 111 22.02 21.33 11.76
C ALA A 111 23.46 21.39 11.20
N GLY A 112 23.74 20.75 10.05
CA GLY A 112 25.08 20.60 9.47
C GLY A 112 25.43 21.55 8.33
N ASN A 113 24.65 22.61 8.08
CA ASN A 113 25.04 23.66 7.13
C ASN A 113 25.16 25.01 7.84
N CYS A 114 26.20 25.12 8.66
CA CYS A 114 26.89 26.35 9.03
C CYS A 114 28.39 26.04 9.04
#